data_AF-A0A0D0P6F4-F1
#
_entry.id   AF-A0A0D0P6F4-F1
#
_cell.length_a   1.000
_cell.length_b   1.000
_cell.length_c   1.000
_cell.angle_alpha   90.00
_cell.angle_beta   90.00
_cell.angle_gamma   90.00
#
_symmetry.space_group_name_H-M   'P 1'
#
loop_
_entity.id
_entity.type
_entity.pdbx_description
1 polymer ?
#
loop_
_entity_poly.entity_id
_entity_poly.type
_entity_poly.pdbx_seq_one_letter_code
_entity_poly.pdbx_strand_id
1 'polypeptide(L)' 'MSDWIKCSERLPPIRQHVLAYRLGRKTNDGPFFAMTCGNEHRPWRYIDGDRCDITPTHWQPLPSPPTE' A
#
# COMPACT_ATOMS: atom_id res chain seq x y z
N MET A 1 -6.89 6.98 -16.05
CA MET A 1 -7.79 6.21 -15.18
C MET A 1 -6.95 5.80 -13.98
N SER A 2 -7.42 6.05 -12.77
CA SER A 2 -6.58 5.91 -11.58
C SER A 2 -6.55 4.43 -11.17
N ASP A 3 -5.46 3.71 -11.44
CA ASP A 3 -5.24 2.26 -11.18
C ASP A 3 -5.18 1.86 -9.68
N TRP A 4 -5.87 2.60 -8.83
CA TRP A 4 -5.89 2.38 -7.39
C TRP A 4 -6.92 1.33 -7.01
N ILE A 5 -6.47 0.24 -6.40
CA ILE A 5 -7.26 -0.88 -5.92
C ILE A 5 -7.64 -0.62 -4.46
N LYS A 6 -8.91 -0.77 -4.10
CA LYS A 6 -9.32 -0.64 -2.69
C LYS A 6 -8.83 -1.83 -1.88
N CYS A 7 -8.32 -1.55 -0.68
CA CYS A 7 -7.88 -2.59 0.24
C CYS A 7 -9.03 -3.51 0.68
N SER A 8 -10.27 -3.00 0.68
CA SER A 8 -11.49 -3.78 0.95
C SER A 8 -11.91 -4.69 -0.19
N GLU A 9 -11.48 -4.41 -1.43
CA GLU A 9 -11.75 -5.26 -2.59
C GLU A 9 -10.69 -6.36 -2.68
N ARG A 10 -9.42 -5.99 -2.53
CA ARG A 10 -8.30 -6.93 -2.58
C ARG A 10 -7.09 -6.34 -1.87
N LEU A 11 -6.44 -7.13 -1.02
CA LEU A 11 -5.11 -6.82 -0.50
C LEU A 11 -4.02 -7.25 -1.49
N PRO A 12 -2.88 -6.54 -1.55
CA PRO A 12 -1.76 -6.98 -2.38
C PRO A 12 -1.19 -8.31 -1.83
N PRO A 13 -0.59 -9.14 -2.70
CA PRO A 13 0.15 -10.34 -2.31
C PRO A 13 1.13 -10.09 -1.16
N ILE A 14 1.25 -11.08 -0.28
CA ILE A 14 2.13 -11.03 0.89
C ILE A 14 3.56 -10.71 0.44
N ARG A 15 4.19 -9.73 1.10
CA ARG A 15 5.54 -9.22 0.81
C ARG A 15 5.72 -8.56 -0.56
N GLN A 16 4.63 -8.18 -1.23
CA GLN A 16 4.73 -7.34 -2.42
C GLN A 16 4.86 -5.86 -2.04
N HIS A 17 5.87 -5.19 -2.60
CA HIS A 17 6.00 -3.73 -2.51
C HIS A 17 4.98 -3.05 -3.43
N VAL A 18 4.22 -2.12 -2.85
CA VAL A 18 3.18 -1.37 -3.53
C VAL A 18 3.24 0.10 -3.12
N LEU A 19 2.61 0.94 -3.92
CA LEU A 19 2.33 2.31 -3.52
C LEU A 19 0.95 2.32 -2.84
N ALA A 20 0.91 2.71 -1.57
CA ALA A 20 -0.26 2.74 -0.72
C ALA A 20 -0.75 4.18 -0.52
N TYR A 21 -2.04 4.34 -0.30
CA TYR A 21 -2.67 5.63 -0.07
C TYR A 21 -3.81 5.52 0.94
N ARG A 22 -3.94 6.55 1.77
CA ARG A 22 -5.06 6.70 2.70
C ARG A 22 -5.93 7.89 2.28
N LEU A 23 -7.04 7.57 1.63
CA LEU A 23 -8.13 8.51 1.36
C LEU A 23 -8.90 8.82 2.67
N GLY A 24 -8.99 10.09 3.10
CA GLY A 24 -9.73 10.49 4.31
C GLY A 24 -9.31 11.84 4.92
N ARG A 25 -9.67 12.12 6.19
CA ARG A 25 -9.43 13.43 6.86
C ARG A 25 -7.95 13.79 7.13
N LYS A 26 -7.02 12.85 6.97
CA LYS A 26 -5.57 13.07 7.10
C LYS A 26 -4.86 12.65 5.80
N THR A 27 -5.22 13.29 4.69
CA THR A 27 -4.66 13.05 3.35
C THR A 27 -3.33 13.76 3.09
N ASN A 28 -2.71 14.37 4.11
CA ASN A 28 -1.54 15.23 3.95
C ASN A 28 -0.25 14.47 3.60
N ASP A 29 -0.19 13.15 3.79
CA ASP A 29 1.06 12.40 3.63
C ASP A 29 1.29 11.89 2.18
N GLY A 30 0.36 12.16 1.26
CA GLY A 30 0.46 11.67 -0.12
C GLY A 30 0.50 10.13 -0.20
N PRO A 31 0.81 9.58 -1.38
CA PRO A 31 1.05 8.15 -1.53
C PRO A 31 2.44 7.76 -0.98
N PHE A 32 2.54 6.60 -0.35
CA PHE A 32 3.76 6.10 0.28
C PHE A 32 3.99 4.61 -0.02
N PHE A 33 5.22 4.13 0.15
CA PHE A 33 5.54 2.72 -0.11
C PHE A 33 5.18 1.84 1.09
N ALA A 34 4.51 0.72 0.82
CA ALA A 34 4.15 -0.26 1.84
C ALA A 34 4.13 -1.68 1.25
N MET A 35 4.01 -2.66 2.13
CA MET A 35 3.79 -4.06 1.78
C MET A 35 2.85 -4.75 2.76
N THR A 36 2.25 -5.86 2.33
CA THR A 36 1.46 -6.71 3.23
C THR A 36 2.34 -7.75 3.92
N CYS A 37 2.07 -8.04 5.20
CA CYS A 37 2.81 -9.02 6.00
C CYS A 37 2.03 -10.30 6.30
N GLY A 38 0.84 -10.49 5.71
CA GLY A 38 0.02 -11.69 5.90
C GLY A 38 -0.67 -11.80 7.26
N ASN A 39 -0.61 -10.76 8.09
CA ASN A 39 -1.31 -10.71 9.38
C ASN A 39 -2.75 -10.20 9.18
N GLU A 40 -3.74 -10.95 9.64
CA GLU A 40 -5.17 -10.63 9.45
C GLU A 40 -5.61 -9.36 10.18
N HIS A 41 -5.06 -9.09 11.37
CA HIS A 41 -5.41 -7.91 12.15
C HIS A 41 -4.65 -6.65 11.73
N ARG A 42 -3.42 -6.83 11.24
CA ARG A 42 -2.53 -5.73 10.81
C ARG A 42 -1.81 -6.11 9.53
N PRO A 43 -2.49 -6.04 8.38
CA PRO A 43 -1.92 -6.54 7.16
C PRO A 43 -0.75 -5.70 6.66
N TRP A 44 -0.61 -4.43 7.06
CA TRP A 44 0.34 -3.47 6.46
C TRP A 44 1.63 -3.27 7.25
N ARG A 45 2.73 -3.15 6.53
CA ARG A 45 4.05 -2.71 7.02
C ARG A 45 4.68 -1.69 6.07
N TYR A 46 5.52 -0.84 6.63
CA TYR A 46 6.43 -0.02 5.82
C TYR A 46 7.50 -0.90 5.18
N ILE A 47 8.16 -0.39 4.14
CA ILE A 47 9.18 -1.13 3.38
C ILE A 47 10.45 -1.44 4.19
N ASP A 48 10.69 -0.69 5.27
CA ASP A 48 11.77 -0.94 6.24
C ASP A 48 11.44 -2.09 7.21
N GLY A 49 10.23 -2.66 7.12
CA GLY A 49 9.74 -3.73 7.97
C GLY A 49 9.09 -3.24 9.27
N ASP A 50 9.05 -1.92 9.50
CA ASP A 50 8.37 -1.33 10.64
C ASP A 50 6.84 -1.39 10.46
N ARG A 51 6.14 -1.24 11.58
CA ARG A 51 4.70 -1.30 11.63
C ARG A 51 4.10 -0.08 10.91
N CYS A 52 3.16 -0.34 10.01
CA CYS A 52 2.38 0.74 9.41
C CYS A 52 1.32 1.23 10.41
N ASP A 53 1.50 2.44 10.94
CA ASP A 53 0.53 3.08 11.83
C ASP A 53 -0.60 3.80 11.09
N ILE A 54 -0.46 3.92 9.78
CA ILE A 54 -1.49 4.37 8.86
C ILE A 54 -2.25 3.15 8.37
N THR A 55 -3.58 3.25 8.24
CA THR A 55 -4.39 2.22 7.57
C THR A 55 -4.63 2.65 6.13
N PRO A 56 -3.95 2.05 5.14
CA PRO A 56 -4.20 2.33 3.72
C PRO A 56 -5.63 1.97 3.34
N THR A 57 -6.23 2.78 2.48
CA THR A 57 -7.53 2.48 1.89
C THR A 57 -7.41 2.04 0.44
N HIS A 58 -6.35 2.47 -0.25
CA HIS A 58 -6.08 2.13 -1.64
C HIS A 58 -4.60 1.77 -1.83
N TRP A 59 -4.31 0.96 -2.84
CA TRP A 59 -2.94 0.65 -3.27
C TRP A 59 -2.86 0.48 -4.79
N GLN A 60 -1.67 0.62 -5.35
CA GLN A 60 -1.37 0.31 -6.74
C GLN A 60 -0.04 -0.45 -6.85
N PRO A 61 0.12 -1.35 -7.85
CA PRO A 61 1.42 -1.95 -8.12
C PRO A 61 2.44 -0.88 -8.49
N LEU A 62 3.71 -1.13 -8.17
CA LEU A 62 4.78 -0.28 -8.65
C LEU A 62 4.93 -0.46 -10.17
N PRO A 63 5.23 0.63 -10.91
CA PRO A 63 5.54 0.50 -12.32
C PRO A 63 6.77 -0.40 -12.50
N SER A 64 6.80 -1.14 -13.61
CA SER A 64 8.02 -1.85 -14.01
C SER A 64 9.19 -0.87 -14.09
N PRO A 65 10.40 -1.27 -13.68
CA PRO A 65 11.57 -0.43 -13.89
C PRO A 65 11.70 -0.10 -15.39
N PRO A 66 12.17 1.11 -15.75
CA PRO A 66 12.38 1.47 -17.14
C PRO A 66 13.38 0.49 -17.75
N THR A 67 13.03 -0.07 -18.91
CA THR A 67 13.94 -0.78 -19.81
C THR A 67 14.50 0.21 -20.82
N GLU A 68 15.79 0.12 -21.11
CA GLU A 68 16.46 0.86 -22.19
C GLU A 68 15.94 0.50 -23.58
#